data_AF-A0A453IM63-F1
#
_entry.id   AF-A0A453IM63-F1
#
_cell.length_a   1.000
_cell.length_b   1.000
_cell.length_c   1.000
_cell.angle_alpha   90.00
_cell.angle_beta   90.00
_cell.angle_gamma   90.00
#
_symmetry.space_group_name_H-M   'P 1'
#
loop_
_entity.id
_entity.type
_entity.pdbx_description
1 polymer ?
#
loop_
_entity_poly.entity_id
_entity_poly.type
_entity_poly.pdbx_seq_one_letter_code
_entity_poly.pdbx_strand_id
1 'polypeptide(L)'
;KGNTMLHFVFKLWSFPAEKERELGHAYSEIKGLKVTEALKDKAIAELSKELKKQDERLSILEKQLEQKNLDVKRICNERKEALSAQFAAEASLRRIHSAQRDEEVVPFDAIIGPLESDIKKYKHEIAVLQDDKKALERHLKLNEAAFVEAGDILRSALERALIVEDVQNQNIELKKQMEIYHEENMLLEKSNRQKVLEIEKLTHTVGELEESILASRDVANAVHFYQNQATRLNEEKKTLERELARAKVYVNRVATTTANEWKDDADKLMPVKRWLEERRLLQV
;
A
#
# COMPACT_ATOMS: atom_id res chain seq x y z
N LYS A 1 -47.07 -54.40 -11.85
CA LYS A 1 -46.97 -52.93 -11.77
C LYS A 1 -45.97 -52.42 -10.72
N GLY A 2 -45.79 -53.08 -9.56
CA GLY A 2 -44.81 -52.67 -8.54
C GLY A 2 -43.32 -52.82 -8.93
N ASN A 3 -42.95 -53.90 -9.63
CA ASN A 3 -41.56 -54.16 -10.02
C ASN A 3 -41.00 -53.14 -11.03
N THR A 4 -41.84 -52.62 -11.91
CA THR A 4 -41.47 -51.58 -12.87
C THR A 4 -41.23 -50.24 -12.17
N MET A 5 -42.05 -49.87 -11.18
CA MET A 5 -41.86 -48.61 -10.44
C MET A 5 -40.56 -48.62 -9.62
N LEU A 6 -40.23 -49.73 -8.96
CA LEU A 6 -38.96 -49.89 -8.23
C LEU A 6 -37.74 -49.79 -9.16
N HIS A 7 -37.81 -50.39 -10.36
CA HIS A 7 -36.75 -50.27 -11.36
C HIS A 7 -36.58 -48.82 -11.84
N PHE A 8 -37.66 -48.08 -12.05
CA PHE A 8 -37.61 -46.66 -12.40
C PHE A 8 -37.01 -45.81 -11.29
N VAL A 9 -37.40 -46.03 -10.02
CA VAL A 9 -36.86 -45.30 -8.87
C VAL A 9 -35.37 -45.58 -8.68
N PHE A 10 -34.95 -46.85 -8.78
CA PHE A 10 -33.54 -47.23 -8.69
C PHE A 10 -32.71 -46.58 -9.80
N LYS A 11 -33.22 -46.58 -11.05
CA LYS A 11 -32.56 -45.94 -12.19
C LYS A 11 -32.49 -44.42 -12.04
N LEU A 12 -33.54 -43.78 -11.50
CA LEU A 12 -33.53 -42.35 -11.23
C LEU A 12 -32.52 -41.97 -10.13
N TRP A 13 -32.35 -42.84 -9.13
CA TRP A 13 -31.41 -42.65 -8.02
C TRP A 13 -29.96 -42.97 -8.39
N SER A 14 -29.72 -43.96 -9.25
CA SER A 14 -28.36 -44.34 -9.71
C SER A 14 -27.82 -43.43 -10.82
N PHE A 15 -28.70 -42.79 -11.58
CA PHE A 15 -28.33 -41.93 -12.72
C PHE A 15 -27.43 -40.74 -12.33
N PRO A 16 -27.70 -39.97 -11.26
CA PRO A 16 -26.79 -38.91 -10.80
C PRO A 16 -25.37 -39.41 -10.48
N ALA A 17 -25.25 -40.52 -9.76
CA ALA A 17 -23.95 -41.09 -9.39
C ALA A 17 -23.17 -41.63 -10.60
N GLU A 18 -23.88 -42.15 -11.60
CA GLU A 18 -23.27 -42.55 -12.87
C GLU A 18 -22.80 -41.36 -13.69
N LYS A 19 -23.59 -40.26 -13.73
CA LYS A 19 -23.21 -39.00 -14.38
C LYS A 19 -22.02 -38.32 -13.70
N GLU A 20 -21.93 -38.34 -12.36
CA GLU A 20 -20.76 -37.84 -11.63
C GLU A 20 -19.49 -38.63 -11.97
N ARG A 21 -19.59 -39.95 -12.12
CA ARG A 21 -18.47 -40.81 -12.52
C ARG A 21 -18.01 -40.52 -13.95
N GLU A 22 -18.95 -40.43 -14.90
CA GLU A 22 -18.67 -40.04 -16.28
C GLU A 22 -18.00 -38.66 -16.36
N LEU A 23 -18.48 -37.70 -15.57
CA LEU A 23 -17.91 -36.36 -15.49
C LEU A 23 -16.49 -36.38 -14.91
N GLY A 24 -16.23 -37.22 -13.90
CA GLY A 24 -14.88 -37.43 -13.35
C GLY A 24 -13.90 -38.06 -14.35
N HIS A 25 -14.37 -39.01 -15.17
CA HIS A 25 -13.57 -39.57 -16.27
C HIS A 25 -13.26 -38.53 -17.34
N ALA A 26 -14.27 -37.80 -17.81
CA ALA A 26 -14.09 -36.71 -18.77
C ALA A 26 -13.14 -35.63 -18.24
N TYR A 27 -13.23 -35.27 -16.96
CA TYR A 27 -12.33 -34.30 -16.34
C TYR A 27 -10.88 -34.79 -16.30
N SER A 28 -10.67 -36.07 -15.97
CA SER A 28 -9.35 -36.69 -15.95
C SER A 28 -8.76 -36.78 -17.36
N GLU A 29 -9.57 -37.10 -18.35
CA GLU A 29 -9.18 -37.13 -19.77
C GLU A 29 -8.80 -35.73 -20.27
N ILE A 30 -9.61 -34.70 -19.99
CA ILE A 30 -9.30 -33.30 -20.31
C ILE A 30 -7.96 -32.89 -19.70
N LYS A 31 -7.71 -33.27 -18.44
CA LYS A 31 -6.43 -32.97 -17.77
C LYS A 31 -5.26 -33.67 -18.46
N GLY A 32 -5.42 -34.94 -18.84
CA GLY A 32 -4.43 -35.69 -19.62
C GLY A 32 -4.14 -35.04 -20.96
N LEU A 33 -5.18 -34.67 -21.71
CA LEU A 33 -5.08 -34.00 -23.00
C LEU A 33 -4.29 -32.69 -22.88
N LYS A 34 -4.59 -31.85 -21.88
CA LYS A 34 -3.85 -30.60 -21.63
C LYS A 34 -2.35 -30.83 -21.40
N VAL A 35 -1.97 -31.88 -20.69
CA VAL A 35 -0.54 -32.23 -20.49
C VAL A 35 0.08 -32.66 -21.81
N THR A 36 -0.61 -33.49 -22.60
CA THR A 36 -0.09 -33.92 -23.91
C THR A 36 0.02 -32.76 -24.91
N GLU A 37 -0.91 -31.81 -24.88
CA GLU A 37 -0.89 -30.60 -25.68
C GLU A 37 0.32 -29.73 -25.32
N ALA A 38 0.58 -29.50 -24.03
CA ALA A 38 1.76 -28.77 -23.57
C ALA A 38 3.09 -29.44 -23.99
N LEU A 39 3.16 -30.78 -23.99
CA LEU A 39 4.33 -31.50 -24.49
C LEU A 39 4.51 -31.37 -26.01
N LYS A 40 3.41 -31.38 -26.77
CA LYS A 40 3.44 -31.14 -28.22
C LYS A 40 3.88 -29.71 -28.52
N ASP A 41 3.36 -28.72 -27.80
CA ASP A 41 3.77 -27.31 -27.97
C ASP A 41 5.26 -27.12 -27.71
N LYS A 42 5.79 -27.79 -26.67
CA LYS A 42 7.23 -27.78 -26.39
C LYS A 42 8.04 -28.42 -27.54
N ALA A 43 7.62 -29.57 -28.04
CA ALA A 43 8.28 -30.23 -29.17
C ALA A 43 8.23 -29.38 -30.45
N ILE A 44 7.09 -28.74 -30.72
CA ILE A 44 6.91 -27.81 -31.85
C ILE A 44 7.86 -26.61 -31.71
N ALA A 45 7.99 -26.05 -30.51
CA ALA A 45 8.90 -24.93 -30.26
C ALA A 45 10.38 -25.32 -30.47
N GLU A 46 10.79 -26.51 -30.01
CA GLU A 46 12.15 -27.03 -30.20
C GLU A 46 12.45 -27.30 -31.69
N LEU A 47 11.54 -27.96 -32.41
CA LEU A 47 11.67 -28.19 -33.84
C LEU A 47 11.68 -26.89 -34.65
N SER A 48 10.84 -25.92 -34.28
CA SER A 48 10.82 -24.60 -34.92
C SER A 48 12.14 -23.84 -34.72
N LYS A 49 12.78 -24.01 -33.55
CA LYS A 49 14.09 -23.42 -33.27
C LYS A 49 15.20 -24.07 -34.11
N GLU A 50 15.21 -25.39 -34.21
CA GLU A 50 16.21 -26.09 -35.03
C GLU A 50 15.99 -25.81 -36.52
N LEU A 51 14.75 -25.73 -36.99
CA LEU A 51 14.42 -25.35 -38.37
C LEU A 51 15.00 -23.98 -38.73
N LYS A 52 14.78 -22.95 -37.89
CA LYS A 52 15.36 -21.61 -38.09
C LYS A 52 16.88 -21.64 -38.19
N LYS A 53 17.54 -22.42 -37.32
CA LYS A 53 19.00 -22.57 -37.33
C LYS A 53 19.50 -23.25 -38.61
N GLN A 54 18.76 -24.21 -39.15
CA GLN A 54 19.11 -24.85 -40.43
C GLN A 54 18.86 -23.90 -41.60
N ASP A 55 17.79 -23.12 -41.60
CA ASP A 55 17.52 -22.10 -42.63
C ASP A 55 18.64 -21.04 -42.67
N GLU A 56 19.10 -20.57 -41.51
CA GLU A 56 20.24 -19.64 -41.42
C GLU A 56 21.52 -20.24 -42.00
N ARG A 57 21.81 -21.52 -41.68
CA ARG A 57 22.97 -22.24 -42.24
C ARG A 57 22.87 -22.41 -43.75
N LEU A 58 21.70 -22.76 -44.26
CA LEU A 58 21.46 -22.88 -45.70
C LEU A 58 21.68 -21.53 -46.40
N SER A 59 21.14 -20.44 -45.85
CA SER A 59 21.34 -19.10 -46.41
C SER A 59 22.82 -18.69 -46.47
N ILE A 60 23.62 -19.06 -45.45
CA ILE A 60 25.07 -18.80 -45.45
C ILE A 60 25.76 -19.64 -46.54
N LEU A 61 25.44 -20.93 -46.65
CA LEU A 61 26.03 -21.82 -47.64
C LEU A 61 25.66 -21.43 -49.07
N GLU A 62 24.43 -21.00 -49.31
CA GLU A 62 23.96 -20.48 -50.61
C GLU A 62 24.77 -19.25 -51.03
N LYS A 63 24.95 -18.28 -50.11
CA LYS A 63 25.79 -17.09 -50.38
C LYS A 63 27.23 -17.46 -50.68
N GLN A 64 27.79 -18.44 -49.95
CA GLN A 64 29.15 -18.93 -50.21
C GLN A 64 29.26 -19.60 -51.59
N LEU A 65 28.27 -20.41 -51.97
CA LEU A 65 28.23 -21.08 -53.26
C LEU A 65 28.12 -20.05 -54.40
N GLU A 66 27.29 -19.03 -54.24
CA GLU A 66 27.13 -17.96 -55.21
C GLU A 66 28.43 -17.16 -55.39
N GLN A 67 29.11 -16.83 -54.29
CA GLN A 67 30.43 -16.20 -54.33
C GLN A 67 31.46 -17.07 -55.07
N LYS A 68 31.50 -18.38 -54.79
CA LYS A 68 32.41 -19.31 -55.48
C LYS A 68 32.11 -19.42 -56.98
N ASN A 69 30.85 -19.37 -57.38
CA ASN A 69 30.47 -19.34 -58.80
C ASN A 69 30.96 -18.06 -59.50
N LEU A 70 30.91 -16.92 -58.84
CA LEU A 70 31.47 -15.67 -59.37
C LEU A 70 33.00 -15.75 -59.52
N ASP A 71 33.69 -16.29 -58.52
CA ASP A 71 35.15 -16.50 -58.57
C ASP A 71 35.54 -17.43 -59.74
N VAL A 72 34.81 -18.53 -59.95
CA VAL A 72 35.04 -19.45 -61.07
C VAL A 72 34.88 -18.74 -62.41
N LYS A 73 33.81 -17.93 -62.58
CA LYS A 73 33.60 -17.15 -63.82
C LYS A 73 34.75 -16.16 -64.06
N ARG A 74 35.20 -15.45 -63.01
CA ARG A 74 36.34 -14.52 -63.09
C ARG A 74 37.61 -15.24 -63.56
N ILE A 75 37.99 -16.33 -62.88
CA ILE A 75 39.20 -17.12 -63.21
C ILE A 75 39.11 -17.67 -64.64
N CYS A 76 37.93 -18.09 -65.07
CA CYS A 76 37.74 -18.61 -66.43
C CYS A 76 37.93 -17.53 -67.50
N ASN A 77 37.51 -16.29 -67.22
CA ASN A 77 37.74 -15.14 -68.10
C ASN A 77 39.22 -14.75 -68.12
N GLU A 78 39.85 -14.61 -66.95
CA GLU A 78 41.28 -14.33 -66.81
C GLU A 78 42.13 -15.37 -67.56
N ARG A 79 41.77 -16.67 -67.46
CA ARG A 79 42.43 -17.74 -68.21
C ARG A 79 42.28 -17.56 -69.73
N LYS A 80 41.11 -17.16 -70.24
CA LYS A 80 40.90 -16.93 -71.67
C LYS A 80 41.71 -15.74 -72.18
N GLU A 81 41.77 -14.67 -71.39
CA GLU A 81 42.59 -13.49 -71.69
C GLU A 81 44.07 -13.85 -71.68
N ALA A 82 44.55 -14.56 -70.65
CA ALA A 82 45.92 -15.03 -70.56
C ALA A 82 46.32 -15.95 -71.72
N LEU A 83 45.43 -16.87 -72.12
CA LEU A 83 45.66 -17.74 -73.27
C LEU A 83 45.72 -16.95 -74.58
N SER A 84 44.85 -15.95 -74.75
CA SER A 84 44.86 -15.08 -75.92
C SER A 84 46.14 -14.24 -75.98
N ALA A 85 46.58 -13.70 -74.84
CA ALA A 85 47.84 -12.98 -74.72
C ALA A 85 49.04 -13.89 -75.01
N GLN A 86 49.02 -15.16 -74.56
CA GLN A 86 50.04 -16.14 -74.89
C GLN A 86 50.12 -16.37 -76.41
N PHE A 87 48.99 -16.63 -77.08
CA PHE A 87 48.98 -16.80 -78.53
C PHE A 87 49.48 -15.56 -79.28
N ALA A 88 49.13 -14.35 -78.81
CA ALA A 88 49.61 -13.10 -79.38
C ALA A 88 51.13 -12.91 -79.19
N ALA A 89 51.65 -13.27 -78.01
CA ALA A 89 53.08 -13.24 -77.71
C ALA A 89 53.85 -14.26 -78.56
N GLU A 90 53.36 -15.50 -78.68
CA GLU A 90 53.95 -16.54 -79.53
C GLU A 90 53.94 -16.14 -81.01
N ALA A 91 52.85 -15.55 -81.50
CA ALA A 91 52.78 -15.04 -82.86
C ALA A 91 53.78 -13.89 -83.10
N SER A 92 53.90 -12.98 -82.13
CA SER A 92 54.91 -11.91 -82.17
C SER A 92 56.33 -12.46 -82.16
N LEU A 93 56.64 -13.46 -81.33
CA LEU A 93 57.94 -14.12 -81.31
C LEU A 93 58.26 -14.82 -82.63
N ARG A 94 57.28 -15.51 -83.24
CA ARG A 94 57.46 -16.09 -84.58
C ARG A 94 57.74 -15.01 -85.63
N ARG A 95 57.01 -13.89 -85.60
CA ARG A 95 57.24 -12.73 -86.49
C ARG A 95 58.63 -12.13 -86.29
N ILE A 96 59.06 -11.89 -85.05
CA ILE A 96 60.40 -11.38 -84.73
C ILE A 96 61.47 -12.36 -85.18
N HIS A 97 61.35 -13.65 -84.88
CA HIS A 97 62.29 -14.68 -85.34
C HIS A 97 62.36 -14.77 -86.87
N SER A 98 61.26 -14.50 -87.59
CA SER A 98 61.26 -14.43 -89.06
C SER A 98 61.78 -13.10 -89.62
N ALA A 99 61.58 -11.98 -88.91
CA ALA A 99 62.03 -10.64 -89.28
C ALA A 99 63.50 -10.37 -88.89
N GLN A 100 64.06 -11.17 -87.99
CA GLN A 100 65.49 -11.15 -87.60
C GLN A 100 66.47 -11.43 -88.74
N ARG A 101 66.00 -11.66 -89.98
CA ARG A 101 66.90 -11.72 -91.13
C ARG A 101 67.36 -10.34 -91.61
N ASP A 102 66.61 -9.27 -91.38
CA ASP A 102 67.01 -7.90 -91.73
C ASP A 102 66.12 -6.90 -90.97
N GLU A 103 66.64 -6.23 -89.93
CA GLU A 103 66.35 -4.81 -89.61
C GLU A 103 66.95 -4.35 -88.27
N GLU A 104 67.24 -3.05 -88.22
CA GLU A 104 67.89 -2.29 -87.16
C GLU A 104 67.23 -2.46 -85.77
N VAL A 105 68.09 -2.62 -84.78
CA VAL A 105 67.73 -2.71 -83.36
C VAL A 105 67.10 -1.38 -82.93
N VAL A 106 65.82 -1.41 -82.52
CA VAL A 106 65.14 -0.25 -81.89
C VAL A 106 65.97 0.21 -80.68
N PRO A 107 66.35 1.49 -80.57
CA PRO A 107 67.17 1.97 -79.46
C PRO A 107 66.46 1.78 -78.12
N PHE A 108 67.14 1.12 -77.18
CA PHE A 108 66.60 0.82 -75.85
C PHE A 108 66.09 2.05 -75.09
N ASP A 109 66.66 3.22 -75.34
CA ASP A 109 66.28 4.48 -74.68
C ASP A 109 64.83 4.90 -74.98
N ALA A 110 64.28 4.58 -76.15
CA ALA A 110 62.89 4.88 -76.51
C ALA A 110 61.88 4.05 -75.69
N ILE A 111 62.32 2.91 -75.13
CA ILE A 111 61.52 2.02 -74.29
C ILE A 111 61.75 2.34 -72.80
N ILE A 112 62.99 2.67 -72.42
CA ILE A 112 63.38 2.92 -71.03
C ILE A 112 62.82 4.25 -70.51
N GLY A 113 62.85 5.33 -71.30
CA GLY A 113 62.43 6.67 -70.86
C GLY A 113 61.02 6.77 -70.26
N PRO A 114 59.97 6.24 -70.93
CA PRO A 114 58.61 6.22 -70.37
C PRO A 114 58.51 5.43 -69.06
N LEU A 115 59.18 4.27 -68.96
CA LEU A 115 59.17 3.45 -67.75
C LEU A 115 59.84 4.17 -66.57
N GLU A 116 60.93 4.91 -66.81
CA GLU A 116 61.56 5.73 -65.78
C GLU A 116 60.66 6.87 -65.29
N SER A 117 59.88 7.47 -66.20
CA SER A 117 58.88 8.50 -65.87
C SER A 117 57.76 7.92 -64.99
N ASP A 118 57.24 6.74 -65.35
CA ASP A 118 56.22 6.05 -64.57
C ASP A 118 56.74 5.64 -63.19
N ILE A 119 57.98 5.14 -63.09
CA ILE A 119 58.63 4.84 -61.81
C ILE A 119 58.71 6.09 -60.93
N LYS A 120 59.07 7.26 -61.50
CA LYS A 120 59.10 8.53 -60.75
C LYS A 120 57.71 8.93 -60.29
N LYS A 121 56.69 8.80 -61.14
CA LYS A 121 55.29 9.08 -60.79
C LYS A 121 54.81 8.20 -59.64
N TYR A 122 54.98 6.87 -59.74
CA TYR A 122 54.55 5.95 -58.69
C TYR A 122 55.31 6.16 -57.37
N LYS A 123 56.60 6.52 -57.42
CA LYS A 123 57.34 6.91 -56.21
C LYS A 123 56.74 8.14 -55.53
N HIS A 124 56.33 9.14 -56.30
CA HIS A 124 55.66 10.33 -55.75
C HIS A 124 54.29 9.97 -55.16
N GLU A 125 53.49 9.17 -55.87
CA GLU A 125 52.18 8.71 -55.39
C GLU A 125 52.29 7.90 -54.10
N ILE A 126 53.29 7.01 -53.99
CA ILE A 126 53.59 6.27 -52.76
C ILE A 126 53.91 7.22 -51.60
N ALA A 127 54.66 8.29 -51.84
CA ALA A 127 55.00 9.26 -50.80
C ALA A 127 53.75 10.01 -50.29
N VAL A 128 52.88 10.45 -51.21
CA VAL A 128 51.60 11.10 -50.85
C VAL A 128 50.72 10.14 -50.03
N LEU A 129 50.55 8.90 -50.49
CA LEU A 129 49.76 7.89 -49.78
C LEU A 129 50.31 7.57 -48.38
N GLN A 130 51.64 7.61 -48.20
CA GLN A 130 52.25 7.42 -46.89
C GLN A 130 51.95 8.57 -45.94
N ASP A 131 51.90 9.81 -46.43
CA ASP A 131 51.56 10.96 -45.60
C ASP A 131 50.06 10.99 -45.26
N ASP A 132 49.20 10.64 -46.22
CA ASP A 132 47.76 10.45 -45.99
C ASP A 132 47.49 9.37 -44.95
N LYS A 133 48.19 8.22 -45.03
CA LYS A 133 48.10 7.15 -44.02
C LYS A 133 48.43 7.68 -42.62
N LYS A 134 49.51 8.45 -42.47
CA LYS A 134 49.88 9.03 -41.17
C LYS A 134 48.84 10.05 -40.69
N ALA A 135 48.25 10.84 -41.60
CA ALA A 135 47.18 11.77 -41.24
C ALA A 135 45.94 11.02 -40.73
N LEU A 136 45.56 9.93 -41.42
CA LEU A 136 44.45 9.08 -41.04
C LEU A 136 44.67 8.38 -39.68
N GLU A 137 45.89 7.91 -39.41
CA GLU A 137 46.26 7.35 -38.10
C GLU A 137 46.15 8.39 -36.96
N ARG A 138 46.51 9.66 -37.20
CA ARG A 138 46.33 10.74 -36.22
C ARG A 138 44.86 11.03 -35.97
N HIS A 139 44.06 11.11 -37.03
CA HIS A 139 42.62 11.31 -36.92
C HIS A 139 41.94 10.16 -36.17
N LEU A 140 42.33 8.92 -36.43
CA LEU A 140 41.80 7.75 -35.74
C LEU A 140 42.05 7.85 -34.23
N LYS A 141 43.27 8.18 -33.80
CA LYS A 141 43.61 8.35 -32.38
C LYS A 141 42.81 9.47 -31.70
N LEU A 142 42.60 10.58 -32.39
CA LEU A 142 41.77 11.68 -31.87
C LEU A 142 40.31 11.26 -31.73
N ASN A 143 39.77 10.53 -32.71
CA ASN A 143 38.42 9.99 -32.63
C ASN A 143 38.27 8.97 -31.50
N GLU A 144 39.22 8.05 -31.35
CA GLU A 144 39.22 7.08 -30.25
C GLU A 144 39.21 7.78 -28.89
N ALA A 145 40.03 8.83 -28.70
CA ALA A 145 40.01 9.64 -27.49
C ALA A 145 38.66 10.34 -27.25
N ALA A 146 38.08 10.94 -28.29
CA ALA A 146 36.78 11.59 -28.21
C ALA A 146 35.64 10.61 -27.87
N PHE A 147 35.68 9.39 -28.41
CA PHE A 147 34.70 8.34 -28.08
C PHE A 147 34.82 7.87 -26.63
N VAL A 148 36.03 7.76 -26.10
CA VAL A 148 36.25 7.44 -24.68
C VAL A 148 35.65 8.54 -23.79
N GLU A 149 35.96 9.81 -24.06
CA GLU A 149 35.42 10.94 -23.30
C GLU A 149 33.89 11.00 -23.36
N ALA A 150 33.31 10.83 -24.55
CA ALA A 150 31.85 10.77 -24.70
C ALA A 150 31.23 9.60 -23.91
N GLY A 151 31.90 8.45 -23.87
CA GLY A 151 31.49 7.29 -23.07
C GLY A 151 31.50 7.57 -21.56
N ASP A 152 32.51 8.28 -21.07
CA ASP A 152 32.63 8.66 -19.65
C ASP A 152 31.55 9.68 -19.25
N ILE A 153 31.29 10.66 -20.12
CA ILE A 153 30.20 11.64 -19.92
C ILE A 153 28.85 10.93 -19.86
N LEU A 154 28.59 10.00 -20.78
CA LEU A 154 27.33 9.24 -20.83
C LEU A 154 27.15 8.37 -19.59
N ARG A 155 28.21 7.71 -19.12
CA ARG A 155 28.18 6.91 -17.89
C ARG A 155 27.86 7.76 -16.66
N SER A 156 28.51 8.91 -16.52
CA SER A 156 28.23 9.87 -15.44
C SER A 156 26.80 10.44 -15.54
N ALA A 157 26.29 10.69 -16.74
CA ALA A 157 24.90 11.10 -16.93
C ALA A 157 23.91 10.01 -16.52
N LEU A 158 24.19 8.75 -16.86
CA LEU A 158 23.37 7.60 -16.48
C LEU A 158 23.33 7.40 -14.97
N GLU A 159 24.47 7.45 -14.29
CA GLU A 159 24.54 7.34 -12.83
C GLU A 159 23.72 8.45 -12.14
N ARG A 160 23.81 9.69 -12.63
CA ARG A 160 22.99 10.80 -12.13
C ARG A 160 21.51 10.60 -12.38
N ALA A 161 21.13 10.07 -13.54
CA ALA A 161 19.73 9.79 -13.86
C ALA A 161 19.13 8.73 -12.92
N LEU A 162 19.87 7.67 -12.61
CA LEU A 162 19.44 6.62 -11.67
C LEU A 162 19.23 7.18 -10.25
N ILE A 163 20.13 8.04 -9.77
CA ILE A 163 19.97 8.69 -8.46
C ILE A 163 18.71 9.56 -8.42
N VAL A 164 18.42 10.30 -9.51
CA VAL A 164 17.22 11.13 -9.61
C VAL A 164 15.96 10.26 -9.58
N GLU A 165 15.95 9.12 -10.27
CA GLU A 165 14.84 8.16 -10.24
C GLU A 165 14.59 7.63 -8.81
N ASP A 166 15.65 7.22 -8.11
CA ASP A 166 15.56 6.75 -6.72
C ASP A 166 14.97 7.81 -5.79
N VAL A 167 15.45 9.06 -5.90
CA VAL A 167 14.94 10.18 -5.09
C VAL A 167 13.49 10.53 -5.45
N GLN A 168 13.10 10.42 -6.72
CA GLN A 168 11.70 10.60 -7.14
C GLN A 168 10.80 9.52 -6.55
N ASN A 169 11.24 8.27 -6.57
CA ASN A 169 10.51 7.15 -5.95
C ASN A 169 10.34 7.36 -4.44
N GLN A 170 11.40 7.77 -3.73
CA GLN A 170 11.33 8.11 -2.31
C GLN A 170 10.37 9.29 -2.05
N ASN A 171 10.39 10.32 -2.88
CA ASN A 171 9.48 11.46 -2.75
C ASN A 171 8.01 11.07 -2.94
N ILE A 172 7.71 10.15 -3.86
CA ILE A 172 6.35 9.64 -4.07
C ILE A 172 5.87 8.89 -2.81
N GLU A 173 6.73 8.07 -2.22
CA GLU A 173 6.39 7.33 -1.01
C GLU A 173 6.18 8.26 0.19
N LEU A 174 7.06 9.24 0.38
CA LEU A 174 6.92 10.25 1.44
C LEU A 174 5.62 11.05 1.30
N LYS A 175 5.21 11.40 0.07
CA LYS A 175 3.92 12.08 -0.16
C LYS A 175 2.74 11.22 0.27
N LYS A 176 2.73 9.93 -0.05
CA LYS A 176 1.69 9.00 0.40
C LYS A 176 1.65 8.91 1.93
N GLN A 177 2.81 8.84 2.57
CA GLN A 177 2.89 8.82 4.04
C GLN A 177 2.35 10.12 4.65
N MET A 178 2.67 11.28 4.07
CA MET A 178 2.13 12.57 4.51
C MET A 178 0.61 12.63 4.38
N GLU A 179 0.04 12.09 3.30
CA GLU A 179 -1.41 12.01 3.12
C GLU A 179 -2.05 11.13 4.19
N ILE A 180 -1.48 9.96 4.49
CA ILE A 180 -1.95 9.06 5.56
C ILE A 180 -1.92 9.77 6.91
N TYR A 181 -0.80 10.41 7.28
CA TYR A 181 -0.69 11.15 8.53
C TYR A 181 -1.68 12.30 8.62
N HIS A 182 -1.94 12.99 7.51
CA HIS A 182 -2.91 14.06 7.46
C HIS A 182 -4.34 13.53 7.70
N GLU A 183 -4.71 12.43 7.05
CA GLU A 183 -6.00 11.77 7.25
C GLU A 183 -6.18 11.24 8.68
N GLU A 184 -5.14 10.63 9.25
CA GLU A 184 -5.14 10.15 10.63
C GLU A 184 -5.35 11.31 11.62
N ASN A 185 -4.64 12.43 11.42
CA ASN A 185 -4.79 13.61 12.28
C ASN A 185 -6.21 14.20 12.17
N MET A 186 -6.79 14.23 10.98
CA MET A 186 -8.19 14.66 10.79
C MET A 186 -9.20 13.75 11.52
N LEU A 187 -8.96 12.44 11.59
CA LEU A 187 -9.79 11.52 12.36
C LEU A 187 -9.61 11.70 13.86
N LEU A 188 -8.37 11.89 14.32
CA LEU A 188 -8.06 12.17 15.72
C LEU A 188 -8.71 13.47 16.18
N GLU A 189 -8.66 14.54 15.39
CA GLU A 189 -9.32 15.81 15.69
C GLU A 189 -10.84 15.67 15.84
N LYS A 190 -11.48 14.92 14.93
CA LYS A 190 -12.92 14.63 15.03
C LYS A 190 -13.25 13.84 16.30
N SER A 191 -12.46 12.82 16.63
CA SER A 191 -12.63 12.03 17.86
C SER A 191 -12.43 12.89 19.11
N ASN A 192 -11.40 13.72 19.13
CA ASN A 192 -11.10 14.59 20.25
C ASN A 192 -12.22 15.62 20.47
N ARG A 193 -12.74 16.22 19.39
CA ARG A 193 -13.89 17.14 19.46
C ARG A 193 -15.13 16.46 20.05
N GLN A 194 -15.39 15.20 19.68
CA GLN A 194 -16.50 14.44 20.26
C GLN A 194 -16.31 14.19 21.76
N LYS A 195 -15.09 13.81 22.18
CA LYS A 195 -14.77 13.61 23.60
C LYS A 195 -14.91 14.90 24.42
N VAL A 196 -14.49 16.05 23.87
CA VAL A 196 -14.67 17.35 24.51
C VAL A 196 -16.16 17.65 24.74
N LEU A 197 -17.02 17.43 23.73
CA LEU A 197 -18.47 17.61 23.87
C LEU A 197 -19.07 16.68 24.95
N GLU A 198 -18.57 15.46 25.09
CA GLU A 198 -19.00 14.54 26.14
C GLU A 198 -18.54 15.00 27.53
N ILE A 199 -17.30 15.46 27.65
CA ILE A 199 -16.77 16.04 28.89
C ILE A 199 -17.60 17.27 29.31
N GLU A 200 -17.95 18.15 28.37
CA GLU A 200 -18.79 19.32 28.64
C GLU A 200 -20.17 18.91 29.19
N LYS A 201 -20.80 17.88 28.60
CA LYS A 201 -22.08 17.34 29.10
C LYS A 201 -21.94 16.76 30.51
N LEU A 202 -20.92 15.95 30.75
CA LEU A 202 -20.69 15.36 32.07
C LEU A 202 -20.41 16.44 33.11
N THR A 203 -19.65 17.47 32.75
CA THR A 203 -19.36 18.62 33.61
C THR A 203 -20.65 19.36 33.98
N HIS A 204 -21.56 19.55 33.03
CA HIS A 204 -22.87 20.14 33.29
C HIS A 204 -23.69 19.29 34.27
N THR A 205 -23.79 17.97 34.04
CA THR A 205 -24.51 17.05 34.94
C THR A 205 -23.90 17.01 36.35
N VAL A 206 -22.56 17.08 36.46
CA VAL A 206 -21.90 17.18 37.77
C VAL A 206 -22.33 18.45 38.50
N GLY A 207 -22.38 19.60 37.82
CA GLY A 207 -22.86 20.85 38.40
C GLY A 207 -24.31 20.76 38.89
N GLU A 208 -25.21 20.17 38.10
CA GLU A 208 -26.61 19.95 38.51
C GLU A 208 -26.72 19.06 39.78
N LEU A 209 -25.87 18.03 39.87
CA LEU A 209 -25.81 17.14 41.04
C LEU A 209 -25.26 17.86 42.27
N GLU A 210 -24.22 18.69 42.10
CA GLU A 210 -23.66 19.51 43.18
C GLU A 210 -24.70 20.48 43.76
N GLU A 211 -25.47 21.15 42.91
CA GLU A 211 -26.57 22.03 43.32
C GLU A 211 -27.66 21.25 44.08
N SER A 212 -28.05 20.08 43.58
CA SER A 212 -29.03 19.19 44.23
C SER A 212 -28.56 18.72 45.62
N ILE A 213 -27.26 18.41 45.76
CA ILE A 213 -26.66 18.04 47.05
C ILE A 213 -26.69 19.23 48.02
N LEU A 214 -26.35 20.43 47.56
CA LEU A 214 -26.42 21.64 48.39
C LEU A 214 -27.85 21.91 48.86
N ALA A 215 -28.84 21.84 47.96
CA ALA A 215 -30.24 21.99 48.32
C ALA A 215 -30.72 20.92 49.31
N SER A 216 -30.30 19.66 49.12
CA SER A 216 -30.62 18.55 50.03
C SER A 216 -30.02 18.76 51.42
N ARG A 217 -28.82 19.35 51.51
CA ARG A 217 -28.17 19.70 52.78
C ARG A 217 -28.98 20.76 53.55
N ASP A 218 -29.48 21.77 52.87
CA ASP A 218 -30.30 22.82 53.50
C ASP A 218 -31.61 22.25 54.05
N VAL A 219 -32.26 21.36 53.30
CA VAL A 219 -33.45 20.64 53.76
C VAL A 219 -33.13 19.78 54.99
N ALA A 220 -32.02 19.03 54.98
CA ALA A 220 -31.59 18.22 56.12
C ALA A 220 -31.35 19.07 57.38
N ASN A 221 -30.71 20.24 57.24
CA ASN A 221 -30.50 21.17 58.35
C ASN A 221 -31.84 21.69 58.92
N ALA A 222 -32.78 22.06 58.05
CA ALA A 222 -34.12 22.50 58.47
C ALA A 222 -34.87 21.38 59.21
N VAL A 223 -34.84 20.16 58.69
CA VAL A 223 -35.45 18.98 59.33
C VAL A 223 -34.86 18.76 60.73
N HIS A 224 -33.53 18.79 60.87
CA HIS A 224 -32.88 18.66 62.18
C HIS A 224 -33.26 19.79 63.15
N PHE A 225 -33.35 21.03 62.68
CA PHE A 225 -33.79 22.16 63.51
C PHE A 225 -35.21 21.95 64.05
N TYR A 226 -36.16 21.61 63.18
CA TYR A 226 -37.54 21.39 63.59
C TYR A 226 -37.70 20.15 64.48
N GLN A 227 -36.92 19.09 64.25
CA GLN A 227 -36.88 17.93 65.14
C GLN A 227 -36.41 18.30 66.55
N ASN A 228 -35.35 19.12 66.67
CA ASN A 228 -34.85 19.60 67.96
C ASN A 228 -35.86 20.53 68.65
N GLN A 229 -36.55 21.39 67.89
CA GLN A 229 -37.61 22.24 68.43
C GLN A 229 -38.80 21.41 68.94
N ALA A 230 -39.22 20.40 68.19
CA ALA A 230 -40.33 19.52 68.57
C ALA A 230 -40.01 18.70 69.82
N THR A 231 -38.78 18.17 69.94
CA THR A 231 -38.34 17.44 71.14
C THR A 231 -38.35 18.34 72.38
N ARG A 232 -37.82 19.57 72.27
CA ARG A 232 -37.87 20.56 73.35
C ARG A 232 -39.31 20.92 73.76
N LEU A 233 -40.18 21.24 72.80
CA LEU A 233 -41.59 21.56 73.09
C LEU A 233 -42.32 20.37 73.73
N ASN A 234 -41.98 19.14 73.35
CA ASN A 234 -42.53 17.95 73.96
C ASN A 234 -42.05 17.77 75.41
N GLU A 235 -40.81 18.13 75.73
CA GLU A 235 -40.32 18.16 77.11
C GLU A 235 -41.05 19.23 77.95
N GLU A 236 -41.18 20.45 77.42
CA GLU A 236 -41.94 21.54 78.05
C GLU A 236 -43.43 21.17 78.25
N LYS A 237 -44.04 20.51 77.26
CA LYS A 237 -45.39 19.97 77.39
C LYS A 237 -45.47 18.96 78.53
N LYS A 238 -44.52 18.01 78.61
CA LYS A 238 -44.48 17.01 79.70
C LYS A 238 -44.25 17.67 81.06
N THR A 239 -43.50 18.76 81.18
CA THR A 239 -43.35 19.48 82.45
C THR A 239 -44.65 20.20 82.83
N LEU A 240 -45.27 20.92 81.90
CA LEU A 240 -46.56 21.57 82.10
C LEU A 240 -47.69 20.59 82.43
N GLU A 241 -47.73 19.42 81.79
CA GLU A 241 -48.69 18.36 82.13
C GLU A 241 -48.51 17.87 83.58
N ARG A 242 -47.26 17.74 84.04
CA ARG A 242 -46.97 17.38 85.44
C ARG A 242 -47.36 18.49 86.39
N GLU A 243 -47.09 19.75 86.05
CA GLU A 243 -47.49 20.91 86.87
C GLU A 243 -49.01 21.06 86.94
N LEU A 244 -49.70 20.91 85.80
CA LEU A 244 -51.14 20.91 85.72
C LEU A 244 -51.73 19.77 86.58
N ALA A 245 -51.15 18.57 86.55
CA ALA A 245 -51.56 17.48 87.41
C ALA A 245 -51.38 17.84 88.90
N ARG A 246 -50.25 18.45 89.28
CA ARG A 246 -50.02 18.93 90.66
C ARG A 246 -51.02 20.01 91.07
N ALA A 247 -51.30 20.98 90.20
CA ALA A 247 -52.26 22.04 90.44
C ALA A 247 -53.68 21.49 90.59
N LYS A 248 -54.09 20.52 89.74
CA LYS A 248 -55.37 19.81 89.88
C LYS A 248 -55.48 19.09 91.23
N VAL A 249 -54.43 18.40 91.66
CA VAL A 249 -54.39 17.76 92.98
C VAL A 249 -54.50 18.79 94.10
N TYR A 250 -53.78 19.92 93.99
CA TYR A 250 -53.86 21.01 94.96
C TYR A 250 -55.26 21.63 95.04
N VAL A 251 -55.87 21.98 93.90
CA VAL A 251 -57.23 22.52 93.82
C VAL A 251 -58.24 21.51 94.39
N ASN A 252 -58.14 20.23 94.03
CA ASN A 252 -58.99 19.19 94.61
C ASN A 252 -58.82 19.09 96.13
N ARG A 253 -57.60 19.23 96.65
CA ARG A 253 -57.33 19.24 98.09
C ARG A 253 -57.95 20.45 98.77
N VAL A 254 -57.77 21.67 98.23
CA VAL A 254 -58.40 22.90 98.75
C VAL A 254 -59.92 22.81 98.71
N ALA A 255 -60.49 22.31 97.62
CA ALA A 255 -61.93 22.09 97.49
C ALA A 255 -62.42 21.09 98.55
N THR A 256 -61.68 20.00 98.80
CA THR A 256 -62.01 19.00 99.83
C THR A 256 -61.90 19.59 101.24
N THR A 257 -60.84 20.34 101.57
CA THR A 257 -60.71 21.01 102.88
C THR A 257 -61.80 22.05 103.10
N THR A 258 -62.11 22.86 102.08
CA THR A 258 -63.18 23.88 102.15
C THR A 258 -64.55 23.22 102.31
N ALA A 259 -64.80 22.10 101.61
CA ALA A 259 -66.02 21.32 101.77
C ALA A 259 -66.14 20.71 103.18
N ASN A 260 -65.03 20.28 103.79
CA ASN A 260 -65.01 19.78 105.17
C ASN A 260 -65.22 20.92 106.20
N GLU A 261 -64.65 22.10 106.00
CA GLU A 261 -64.90 23.31 106.81
C GLU A 261 -66.36 23.81 106.68
N TRP A 262 -67.12 23.33 105.70
CA TRP A 262 -68.52 23.66 105.48
C TRP A 262 -69.49 22.65 106.13
N LYS A 263 -68.97 21.71 106.92
CA LYS A 263 -69.78 20.75 107.68
C LYS A 263 -69.91 21.18 109.14
N ASP A 264 -71.05 20.85 109.74
CA ASP A 264 -71.30 21.00 111.18
C ASP A 264 -70.69 19.83 111.99
N ASP A 265 -70.76 19.90 113.33
CA ASP A 265 -70.26 18.84 114.24
C ASP A 265 -70.91 17.46 114.01
N ALA A 266 -72.00 17.40 113.22
CA ALA A 266 -72.71 16.19 112.84
C ALA A 266 -72.43 15.74 111.40
N ASP A 267 -71.37 16.27 110.78
CA ASP A 267 -70.89 15.96 109.42
C ASP A 267 -71.92 16.28 108.32
N LYS A 268 -72.90 17.16 108.58
CA LYS A 268 -73.90 17.65 107.62
C LYS A 268 -73.51 19.04 107.09
N LEU A 269 -73.86 19.31 105.83
CA LEU A 269 -73.60 20.61 105.19
C LEU A 269 -74.33 21.72 105.95
N MET A 270 -73.58 22.70 106.43
CA MET A 270 -74.11 23.82 107.19
C MET A 270 -74.84 24.81 106.25
N PRO A 271 -75.99 25.39 106.65
CA PRO A 271 -76.65 26.42 105.84
C PRO A 271 -75.73 27.63 105.60
N VAL A 272 -75.64 28.10 104.35
CA VAL A 272 -74.71 29.16 103.89
C VAL A 272 -74.69 30.40 104.79
N LYS A 273 -75.85 30.80 105.30
CA LYS A 273 -76.01 31.98 106.18
C LYS A 273 -75.17 31.85 107.46
N ARG A 274 -75.20 30.66 108.08
CA ARG A 274 -74.51 30.35 109.34
C ARG A 274 -72.99 30.27 109.16
N TRP A 275 -72.54 29.65 108.06
CA TRP A 275 -71.12 29.52 107.74
C TRP A 275 -70.43 30.88 107.52
N LEU A 276 -71.12 31.82 106.87
CA LEU A 276 -70.61 33.19 106.67
C LEU A 276 -70.53 33.99 107.99
N GLU A 277 -71.44 33.75 108.92
CA GLU A 277 -71.42 34.35 110.27
C GLU A 277 -70.25 33.84 111.12
N GLU A 278 -69.91 32.55 111.06
CA GLU A 278 -68.77 31.98 111.78
C GLU A 278 -67.42 32.44 111.22
N ARG A 279 -67.25 32.52 109.89
CA ARG A 279 -66.00 33.07 109.30
C ARG A 279 -65.84 34.56 109.57
N ARG A 280 -66.93 35.32 109.70
CA ARG A 280 -66.90 36.74 110.08
C ARG A 280 -66.44 36.94 111.53
N LEU A 281 -66.66 35.95 112.41
CA LEU A 281 -66.17 35.96 113.79
C LEU A 281 -64.70 35.51 113.93
N LEU A 282 -64.20 34.72 112.97
CA LEU A 282 -62.81 34.22 112.93
C LEU A 282 -61.82 35.15 112.17
N GLN A 283 -62.32 36.17 111.46
CA GLN A 283 -61.48 37.25 110.91
C GLN A 283 -61.27 38.34 111.96
N VAL A 284 -60.28 38.13 112.84
CA VAL A 284 -59.60 39.16 113.64
C VAL A 284 -58.18 39.30 113.11
#